data_AF-A0A254RS90-F1
#
_entry.id   AF-A0A254RS90-F1
#
_cell.length_a   1.000
_cell.length_b   1.000
_cell.length_c   1.000
_cell.angle_alpha   90.00
_cell.angle_beta   90.00
_cell.angle_gamma   90.00
#
_symmetry.space_group_name_H-M   'P 1'
#
loop_
_entity.id
_entity.type
_entity.pdbx_description
1 polymer ?
#
loop_
_entity_poly.entity_id
_entity_poly.type
_entity_poly.pdbx_seq_one_letter_code
_entity_poly.pdbx_strand_id
1 'polypeptide(L)'
;MPFETAKAAIEKYAAERDEAGNLLLKEVIPSTMGEPLLYSKFENLLHLCEMTGVKMNLTTNGTFPGKWGTPSVMFELVQACSDIKISTLAYEMGGFLRNLWRENVEKLIECRKRRLDSSATISLQVTLHRENLNDYKDLIAWAETAGVQRIKWNPAVFIPDTSAILERRFKLSKQELESLRHELLEGSLHSDKIKYEGSLFLEDPTEDCPMSGSCTKCPFTDEVWIWPDGHEDHCPNPKRRWSKF
;
A
#
# COMPACT_ATOMS: atom_id res chain seq x y z
N MET A 1 -15.45 -4.98 -5.56
CA MET A 1 -16.08 -3.89 -6.33
C MET A 1 -16.46 -4.44 -7.70
N PRO A 2 -17.66 -4.17 -8.24
CA PRO A 2 -18.02 -4.52 -9.61
C PRO A 2 -17.08 -3.84 -10.62
N PHE A 3 -16.71 -4.53 -11.70
CA PHE A 3 -15.81 -3.98 -12.71
C PHE A 3 -16.38 -2.71 -13.37
N GLU A 4 -17.67 -2.70 -13.69
CA GLU A 4 -18.30 -1.52 -14.33
C GLU A 4 -18.24 -0.27 -13.44
N THR A 5 -18.34 -0.41 -12.12
CA THR A 5 -18.19 0.70 -11.18
C THR A 5 -16.77 1.25 -11.22
N ALA A 6 -15.75 0.37 -11.15
CA ALA A 6 -14.35 0.76 -11.25
C ALA A 6 -14.06 1.44 -12.60
N LYS A 7 -14.57 0.86 -13.68
CA LYS A 7 -14.40 1.35 -15.05
C LYS A 7 -14.99 2.75 -15.20
N ALA A 8 -16.25 2.96 -14.80
CA ALA A 8 -16.91 4.25 -14.89
C ALA A 8 -16.16 5.34 -14.11
N ALA A 9 -15.65 5.02 -12.93
CA ALA A 9 -14.86 5.97 -12.15
C ALA A 9 -13.52 6.31 -12.81
N ILE A 10 -12.77 5.29 -13.27
CA ILE A 10 -11.50 5.51 -13.95
C ILE A 10 -11.71 6.34 -15.22
N GLU A 11 -12.71 6.01 -16.04
CA GLU A 11 -13.03 6.76 -17.25
C GLU A 11 -13.44 8.22 -16.96
N LYS A 12 -14.23 8.45 -15.90
CA LYS A 12 -14.60 9.79 -15.44
C LYS A 12 -13.37 10.64 -15.12
N TYR A 13 -12.52 10.18 -14.21
CA TYR A 13 -11.38 10.98 -13.73
C TYR A 13 -10.21 11.00 -14.72
N ALA A 14 -10.05 9.96 -15.53
CA ALA A 14 -9.06 9.93 -16.60
C ALA A 14 -9.46 10.76 -17.83
N ALA A 15 -10.66 11.36 -17.86
CA ALA A 15 -11.06 12.33 -18.89
C ALA A 15 -10.57 13.76 -18.57
N GLU A 16 -10.26 14.05 -17.31
CA GLU A 16 -9.87 15.39 -16.87
C GLU A 16 -8.39 15.69 -17.19
N ARG A 17 -8.10 16.93 -17.60
CA ARG A 17 -6.75 17.40 -17.94
C ARG A 17 -6.47 18.76 -17.30
N ASP A 18 -5.21 19.01 -16.98
CA ASP A 18 -4.74 20.37 -16.65
C ASP A 18 -4.61 21.25 -17.92
N GLU A 19 -4.28 22.53 -17.74
CA GLU A 19 -4.09 23.49 -18.84
C GLU A 19 -2.99 23.08 -19.83
N ALA A 20 -2.01 22.28 -19.37
CA ALA A 20 -0.93 21.75 -20.19
C ALA A 20 -1.30 20.43 -20.89
N GLY A 21 -2.52 19.94 -20.71
CA GLY A 21 -3.01 18.69 -21.31
C GLY A 21 -2.55 17.42 -20.60
N ASN A 22 -1.99 17.51 -19.38
CA ASN A 22 -1.63 16.34 -18.59
C ASN A 22 -2.85 15.80 -17.85
N LEU A 23 -2.89 14.49 -17.62
CA LEU A 23 -3.89 13.84 -16.77
C LEU A 23 -3.92 14.48 -15.37
N LEU A 24 -5.11 14.84 -14.89
CA LEU A 24 -5.28 15.18 -13.47
C LEU A 24 -5.17 13.91 -12.60
N LEU A 25 -5.84 12.82 -13.00
CA LEU A 25 -5.70 11.52 -12.35
C LEU A 25 -4.30 10.96 -12.55
N LYS A 26 -3.52 10.87 -11.46
CA LYS A 26 -2.14 10.36 -11.51
C LYS A 26 -2.06 8.84 -11.37
N GLU A 27 -2.84 8.28 -10.45
CA GLU A 27 -2.81 6.85 -10.18
C GLU A 27 -4.14 6.29 -9.71
N VAL A 28 -4.33 4.99 -9.94
CA VAL A 28 -5.45 4.19 -9.41
C VAL A 28 -4.92 3.19 -8.40
N ILE A 29 -5.54 3.17 -7.22
CA ILE A 29 -5.19 2.25 -6.14
C ILE A 29 -6.34 1.25 -5.95
N PRO A 30 -6.21 -0.03 -6.37
CA PRO A 30 -7.21 -1.05 -6.07
C PRO A 30 -7.18 -1.40 -4.57
N SER A 31 -7.90 -0.63 -3.76
CA SER A 31 -7.99 -0.80 -2.30
C SER A 31 -9.02 -1.86 -1.91
N THR A 32 -8.76 -3.12 -2.26
CA THR A 32 -9.58 -4.24 -1.77
C THR A 32 -9.14 -4.69 -0.38
N MET A 33 -10.08 -5.15 0.46
CA MET A 33 -9.75 -5.88 1.70
C MET A 33 -9.15 -7.28 1.45
N GLY A 34 -8.88 -7.65 0.19
CA GLY A 34 -8.33 -8.94 -0.21
C GLY A 34 -7.20 -8.78 -1.24
N GLU A 35 -6.68 -9.90 -1.74
CA GLU A 35 -5.58 -9.93 -2.72
C GLU A 35 -6.05 -9.51 -4.12
N PRO A 36 -5.61 -8.36 -4.67
CA PRO A 36 -6.06 -7.90 -5.99
C PRO A 36 -5.73 -8.87 -7.11
N LEU A 37 -4.62 -9.61 -7.03
CA LEU A 37 -4.22 -10.58 -8.06
C LEU A 37 -5.16 -11.81 -8.12
N LEU A 38 -6.04 -12.01 -7.12
CA LEU A 38 -7.11 -13.00 -7.15
C LEU A 38 -8.43 -12.44 -7.72
N TYR A 39 -8.52 -11.13 -7.98
CA TYR A 39 -9.71 -10.55 -8.58
C TYR A 39 -9.83 -10.97 -10.05
N SER A 40 -10.94 -11.60 -10.40
CA SER A 40 -11.18 -12.18 -11.74
C SER A 40 -11.16 -11.17 -12.89
N LYS A 41 -11.27 -9.87 -12.60
CA LYS A 41 -11.19 -8.77 -13.57
C LYS A 41 -9.95 -7.89 -13.39
N PHE A 42 -8.94 -8.35 -12.63
CA PHE A 42 -7.73 -7.56 -12.40
C PHE A 42 -6.98 -7.25 -13.71
N GLU A 43 -6.89 -8.21 -14.63
CA GLU A 43 -6.28 -7.99 -15.95
C GLU A 43 -7.04 -6.92 -16.76
N ASN A 44 -8.37 -6.95 -16.73
CA ASN A 44 -9.19 -5.91 -17.37
C ASN A 44 -8.93 -4.53 -16.75
N LEU A 45 -8.75 -4.47 -15.43
CA LEU A 45 -8.44 -3.23 -14.72
C LEU A 45 -7.06 -2.69 -15.11
N LEU A 46 -6.06 -3.58 -15.18
CA LEU A 46 -4.70 -3.24 -15.61
C LEU A 46 -4.69 -2.69 -17.04
N HIS A 47 -5.40 -3.36 -17.94
CA HIS A 47 -5.54 -2.93 -19.33
C HIS A 47 -6.28 -1.59 -19.46
N LEU A 48 -7.31 -1.36 -18.64
CA LEU A 48 -8.01 -0.07 -18.63
C LEU A 48 -7.08 1.08 -18.19
N CYS A 49 -6.28 0.87 -17.14
CA CYS A 49 -5.28 1.84 -16.71
C CYS A 49 -4.27 2.15 -17.83
N GLU A 50 -3.77 1.12 -18.51
CA GLU A 50 -2.88 1.27 -19.66
C GLU A 50 -3.52 2.09 -20.79
N MET A 51 -4.74 1.73 -21.21
CA MET A 51 -5.48 2.44 -22.27
C MET A 51 -5.75 3.91 -21.94
N THR A 52 -5.95 4.22 -20.66
CA THR A 52 -6.22 5.60 -20.19
C THR A 52 -4.95 6.39 -19.87
N GLY A 53 -3.77 5.76 -19.95
CA GLY A 53 -2.49 6.36 -19.60
C GLY A 53 -2.28 6.59 -18.10
N VAL A 54 -3.14 6.00 -17.26
CA VAL A 54 -3.11 6.15 -15.80
C VAL A 54 -2.29 5.01 -15.21
N LYS A 55 -1.43 5.31 -14.24
CA LYS A 55 -0.62 4.28 -13.57
C LYS A 55 -1.39 3.60 -12.45
N MET A 56 -1.06 2.34 -12.18
CA MET A 56 -1.64 1.60 -11.05
C MET A 56 -0.70 1.59 -9.84
N ASN A 57 -1.25 1.78 -8.65
CA ASN A 57 -0.51 1.59 -7.41
C ASN A 57 -0.99 0.29 -6.73
N LEU A 58 -0.36 -0.82 -7.10
CA LEU A 58 -0.77 -2.16 -6.67
C LEU A 58 -0.37 -2.41 -5.23
N THR A 59 -1.29 -2.96 -4.42
CA THR A 59 -0.96 -3.55 -3.11
C THR A 59 -1.27 -5.03 -3.13
N THR A 60 -0.26 -5.89 -2.91
CA THR A 60 -0.39 -7.35 -2.92
C THR A 60 0.18 -7.96 -1.65
N ASN A 61 -0.25 -9.17 -1.31
CA ASN A 61 0.30 -9.98 -0.24
C ASN A 61 1.63 -10.67 -0.63
N GLY A 62 2.06 -10.57 -1.89
CA GLY A 62 3.34 -11.13 -2.36
C GLY A 62 3.32 -12.62 -2.69
N THR A 63 2.14 -13.25 -2.72
CA THR A 63 2.00 -14.66 -3.12
C THR A 63 2.05 -14.87 -4.64
N PHE A 64 1.69 -13.85 -5.44
CA PHE A 64 1.66 -13.87 -6.91
C PHE A 64 1.06 -15.16 -7.49
N PRO A 65 -0.25 -15.41 -7.28
CA PRO A 65 -0.88 -16.68 -7.61
C PRO A 65 -0.93 -16.96 -9.13
N GLY A 66 -0.77 -18.22 -9.51
CA GLY A 66 -0.93 -18.66 -10.90
C GLY A 66 0.00 -17.93 -11.88
N LYS A 67 -0.56 -17.32 -12.93
CA LYS A 67 0.23 -16.63 -13.96
C LYS A 67 0.99 -15.41 -13.43
N TRP A 68 0.51 -14.79 -12.35
CA TRP A 68 1.13 -13.60 -11.77
C TRP A 68 2.53 -13.87 -11.20
N GLY A 69 2.84 -15.13 -10.89
CA GLY A 69 4.15 -15.56 -10.41
C GLY A 69 5.20 -15.76 -11.52
N THR A 70 4.83 -15.60 -12.78
CA THR A 70 5.75 -15.80 -13.91
C THR A 70 6.53 -14.52 -14.21
N PRO A 71 7.84 -14.60 -14.57
CA PRO A 71 8.64 -13.42 -14.86
C PRO A 71 8.07 -12.50 -15.96
N SER A 72 7.41 -13.06 -16.98
CA SER A 72 6.80 -12.26 -18.05
C SER A 72 5.65 -11.39 -17.52
N VAL A 73 4.77 -11.97 -16.70
CA VAL A 73 3.63 -11.23 -16.12
C VAL A 73 4.09 -10.26 -15.03
N MET A 74 5.08 -10.65 -14.21
CA MET A 74 5.70 -9.71 -13.27
C MET A 74 6.32 -8.51 -13.97
N PHE A 75 6.95 -8.73 -15.13
CA PHE A 75 7.48 -7.65 -15.95
C PHE A 75 6.38 -6.71 -16.45
N GLU A 76 5.25 -7.24 -16.93
CA GLU A 76 4.06 -6.45 -17.31
C GLU A 76 3.51 -5.62 -16.13
N LEU A 77 3.40 -6.21 -14.93
CA LEU A 77 2.99 -5.49 -13.72
C LEU A 77 3.91 -4.29 -13.44
N VAL A 78 5.22 -4.50 -13.53
CA VAL A 78 6.21 -3.42 -13.37
C VAL A 78 6.01 -2.31 -14.42
N GLN A 79 5.60 -2.62 -15.65
CA GLN A 79 5.36 -1.59 -16.67
C GLN A 79 4.12 -0.74 -16.37
N ALA A 80 3.06 -1.39 -15.90
CA ALA A 80 1.77 -0.77 -15.70
C ALA A 80 1.68 0.01 -14.37
N CYS A 81 2.51 -0.33 -13.38
CA CYS A 81 2.40 0.25 -12.04
C CYS A 81 3.32 1.47 -11.81
N SER A 82 2.89 2.39 -10.95
CA SER A 82 3.75 3.43 -10.32
C SER A 82 4.47 2.87 -9.09
N ASP A 83 3.81 1.97 -8.35
CA ASP A 83 4.35 1.30 -7.19
C ASP A 83 3.67 -0.08 -7.03
N ILE A 84 4.45 -1.06 -6.58
CA ILE A 84 3.96 -2.37 -6.17
C ILE A 84 4.32 -2.53 -4.69
N LYS A 85 3.32 -2.31 -3.83
CA LYS A 85 3.40 -2.46 -2.37
C LYS A 85 3.14 -3.91 -1.99
N ILE A 86 4.08 -4.51 -1.27
CA ILE A 86 4.03 -5.92 -0.88
C ILE A 86 3.90 -6.03 0.63
N SER A 87 2.79 -6.58 1.10
CA SER A 87 2.50 -6.70 2.53
C SER A 87 3.30 -7.83 3.18
N THR A 88 3.86 -7.56 4.37
CA THR A 88 4.52 -8.57 5.21
C THR A 88 3.51 -9.47 5.95
N LEU A 89 2.28 -8.99 6.16
CA LEU A 89 1.24 -9.72 6.88
C LEU A 89 0.96 -11.11 6.28
N ALA A 90 1.24 -11.30 4.99
CA ALA A 90 1.09 -12.57 4.30
C ALA A 90 1.86 -13.71 4.98
N TYR A 91 3.09 -13.46 5.41
CA TYR A 91 3.90 -14.46 6.12
C TYR A 91 3.84 -14.33 7.64
N GLU A 92 3.56 -13.13 8.17
CA GLU A 92 3.44 -12.90 9.61
C GLU A 92 2.16 -13.54 10.19
N MET A 93 1.03 -13.42 9.47
CA MET A 93 -0.28 -13.89 9.93
C MET A 93 -1.07 -14.67 8.87
N GLY A 94 -0.73 -14.52 7.58
CA GLY A 94 -1.44 -15.16 6.47
C GLY A 94 -1.06 -16.61 6.19
N GLY A 95 -0.13 -17.19 6.98
CA GLY A 95 0.31 -18.58 6.85
C GLY A 95 1.18 -18.86 5.63
N PHE A 96 1.64 -17.82 4.91
CA PHE A 96 2.55 -17.99 3.79
C PHE A 96 4.01 -18.13 4.27
N LEU A 97 4.81 -18.92 3.56
CA LEU A 97 6.21 -19.14 3.98
C LEU A 97 7.06 -17.90 3.67
N ARG A 98 7.74 -17.37 4.69
CA ARG A 98 8.59 -16.17 4.58
C ARG A 98 9.66 -16.28 3.48
N ASN A 99 10.29 -17.45 3.33
CA ASN A 99 11.32 -17.65 2.30
C ASN A 99 10.71 -17.59 0.90
N LEU A 100 9.58 -18.25 0.68
CA LEU A 100 8.88 -18.21 -0.62
C LEU A 100 8.36 -16.80 -0.94
N TRP A 101 7.90 -16.07 0.09
CA TRP A 101 7.56 -14.66 -0.03
C TRP A 101 8.76 -13.83 -0.49
N ARG A 102 9.94 -13.99 0.15
CA ARG A 102 11.17 -13.30 -0.24
C ARG A 102 11.58 -13.62 -1.68
N GLU A 103 11.55 -14.90 -2.07
CA GLU A 103 11.84 -15.33 -3.44
C GLU A 103 10.92 -14.66 -4.47
N ASN A 104 9.64 -14.52 -4.15
CA ASN A 104 8.69 -13.84 -5.04
C ASN A 104 9.00 -12.34 -5.17
N VAL A 105 9.33 -11.66 -4.07
CA VAL A 105 9.74 -10.25 -4.10
C VAL A 105 11.03 -10.08 -4.90
N GLU A 106 12.01 -10.95 -4.71
CA GLU A 106 13.28 -10.92 -5.45
C GLU A 106 13.08 -11.13 -6.95
N LYS A 107 12.21 -12.06 -7.36
CA LYS A 107 11.82 -12.24 -8.77
C LYS A 107 11.21 -10.98 -9.37
N LEU A 108 10.34 -10.29 -8.63
CA LEU A 108 9.73 -9.03 -9.07
C LEU A 108 10.79 -7.92 -9.20
N ILE A 109 11.69 -7.80 -8.23
CA ILE A 109 12.78 -6.82 -8.27
C ILE A 109 13.70 -7.09 -9.46
N GLU A 110 14.00 -8.35 -9.76
CA GLU A 110 14.78 -8.72 -10.94
C GLU A 110 14.05 -8.32 -12.23
N CYS A 111 12.74 -8.53 -12.31
CA CYS A 111 11.94 -8.05 -13.44
C CYS A 111 12.02 -6.52 -13.58
N ARG A 112 12.01 -5.78 -12.47
CA ARG A 112 12.20 -4.33 -12.48
C ARG A 112 13.59 -3.92 -12.97
N LYS A 113 14.66 -4.60 -12.53
CA LYS A 113 16.04 -4.29 -12.92
C LYS A 113 16.31 -4.43 -14.42
N ARG A 114 15.53 -5.27 -15.13
CA ARG A 114 15.65 -5.45 -16.59
C ARG A 114 15.31 -4.20 -17.39
N ARG A 115 14.67 -3.20 -16.80
CA ARG A 115 14.27 -1.95 -17.47
C ARG A 115 14.97 -0.76 -16.82
N LEU A 116 15.89 -0.15 -17.55
CA LEU A 116 16.69 1.01 -17.10
C LEU A 116 15.82 2.24 -16.76
N ASP A 117 14.68 2.40 -17.43
CA ASP A 117 13.75 3.53 -17.28
C ASP A 117 12.45 3.14 -16.54
N SER A 118 12.44 2.03 -15.79
CA SER A 118 11.27 1.66 -15.01
C SER A 118 11.02 2.69 -13.90
N SER A 119 9.91 3.43 -14.02
CA SER A 119 9.45 4.36 -12.98
C SER A 119 8.77 3.66 -11.81
N ALA A 120 8.35 2.40 -11.96
CA ALA A 120 7.73 1.64 -10.89
C ALA A 120 8.66 1.48 -9.69
N THR A 121 8.12 1.66 -8.49
CA THR A 121 8.79 1.33 -7.24
C THR A 121 8.31 -0.02 -6.69
N ILE A 122 9.19 -0.76 -6.02
CA ILE A 122 8.86 -1.94 -5.23
C ILE A 122 9.00 -1.54 -3.78
N SER A 123 7.87 -1.53 -3.08
CA SER A 123 7.77 -1.10 -1.69
C SER A 123 7.32 -2.25 -0.80
N LEU A 124 7.81 -2.32 0.42
CA LEU A 124 7.22 -3.18 1.43
C LEU A 124 6.17 -2.39 2.23
N GLN A 125 5.07 -3.03 2.57
CA GLN A 125 4.04 -2.47 3.44
C GLN A 125 3.99 -3.27 4.74
N VAL A 126 4.51 -2.67 5.80
CA VAL A 126 4.57 -3.26 7.13
C VAL A 126 3.41 -2.72 7.96
N THR A 127 2.65 -3.64 8.55
CA THR A 127 1.70 -3.33 9.61
C THR A 127 2.39 -3.54 10.96
N LEU A 128 2.70 -2.45 11.65
CA LEU A 128 3.41 -2.50 12.93
C LEU A 128 2.47 -2.99 14.03
N HIS A 129 2.88 -4.03 14.72
CA HIS A 129 2.26 -4.51 15.94
C HIS A 129 3.32 -5.03 16.91
N ARG A 130 2.91 -5.36 18.13
CA ARG A 130 3.87 -5.83 19.15
C ARG A 130 4.62 -7.10 18.74
N GLU A 131 3.95 -8.02 18.06
CA GLU A 131 4.56 -9.34 17.75
C GLU A 131 5.66 -9.32 16.67
N ASN A 132 5.76 -8.30 15.82
CA ASN A 132 6.77 -8.23 14.76
C ASN A 132 7.91 -7.22 15.02
N LEU A 133 7.94 -6.56 16.20
CA LEU A 133 8.98 -5.57 16.53
C LEU A 133 10.41 -6.09 16.39
N ASN A 134 10.64 -7.37 16.72
CA ASN A 134 11.97 -7.96 16.73
C ASN A 134 12.47 -8.36 15.33
N ASP A 135 11.58 -8.38 14.32
CA ASP A 135 11.90 -8.91 13.00
C ASP A 135 12.43 -7.84 12.03
N TYR A 136 12.30 -6.56 12.38
CA TYR A 136 12.55 -5.45 11.46
C TYR A 136 14.01 -5.32 11.05
N LYS A 137 14.96 -5.61 11.94
CA LYS A 137 16.38 -5.56 11.61
C LYS A 137 16.73 -6.52 10.46
N ASP A 138 16.23 -7.76 10.54
CA ASP A 138 16.43 -8.76 9.49
C ASP A 138 15.63 -8.41 8.22
N LEU A 139 14.42 -7.85 8.36
CA LEU A 139 13.63 -7.38 7.23
C LEU A 139 14.36 -6.28 6.44
N ILE A 140 14.90 -5.28 7.12
CA ILE A 140 15.61 -4.14 6.52
C ILE A 140 16.88 -4.64 5.84
N ALA A 141 17.71 -5.43 6.52
CA ALA A 141 18.96 -5.95 5.95
C ALA A 141 18.72 -6.79 4.68
N TRP A 142 17.68 -7.64 4.70
CA TRP A 142 17.25 -8.36 3.50
C TRP A 142 16.74 -7.42 2.41
N ALA A 143 15.89 -6.45 2.75
CA ALA A 143 15.29 -5.52 1.80
C ALA A 143 16.36 -4.69 1.07
N GLU A 144 17.40 -4.24 1.78
CA GLU A 144 18.55 -3.55 1.18
C GLU A 144 19.28 -4.43 0.18
N THR A 145 19.51 -5.69 0.55
CA THR A 145 20.23 -6.66 -0.28
C THR A 145 19.42 -7.03 -1.53
N ALA A 146 18.12 -7.27 -1.38
CA ALA A 146 17.22 -7.54 -2.49
C ALA A 146 17.12 -6.33 -3.45
N GLY A 147 17.22 -5.13 -2.90
CA GLY A 147 17.12 -3.87 -3.62
C GLY A 147 15.72 -3.29 -3.61
N VAL A 148 14.96 -3.49 -2.53
CA VAL A 148 13.70 -2.78 -2.24
C VAL A 148 13.97 -1.28 -2.17
N GLN A 149 13.07 -0.45 -2.71
CA GLN A 149 13.28 1.00 -2.72
C GLN A 149 12.66 1.72 -1.51
N ARG A 150 11.58 1.16 -0.95
CA ARG A 150 10.83 1.81 0.13
C ARG A 150 10.23 0.80 1.10
N ILE A 151 10.16 1.17 2.38
CA ILE A 151 9.34 0.48 3.37
C ILE A 151 8.33 1.47 3.97
N LYS A 152 7.05 1.11 3.90
CA LYS A 152 5.94 1.85 4.50
C LYS A 152 5.58 1.24 5.85
N TRP A 153 5.84 1.97 6.91
CA TRP A 153 5.63 1.59 8.31
C TRP A 153 4.30 2.17 8.82
N ASN A 154 3.30 1.31 9.02
CA ASN A 154 1.96 1.75 9.42
C ASN A 154 1.53 1.03 10.70
N PRO A 155 1.30 1.73 11.83
CA PRO A 155 0.72 1.13 13.02
C PRO A 155 -0.61 0.43 12.74
N ALA A 156 -0.80 -0.75 13.35
CA ALA A 156 -2.10 -1.41 13.35
C ALA A 156 -3.18 -0.48 13.92
N VAL A 157 -4.29 -0.33 13.21
CA VAL A 157 -5.41 0.51 13.62
C VAL A 157 -6.41 -0.33 14.40
N PHE A 158 -6.77 0.16 15.59
CA PHE A 158 -7.77 -0.47 16.46
C PHE A 158 -9.06 0.35 16.42
N ILE A 159 -10.19 -0.31 16.14
CA ILE A 159 -11.52 0.29 16.09
C ILE A 159 -12.24 0.12 17.44
N PRO A 160 -13.30 0.89 17.74
CA PRO A 160 -13.98 0.82 19.04
C PRO A 160 -14.46 -0.58 19.44
N ASP A 161 -14.81 -1.43 18.47
CA ASP A 161 -15.28 -2.81 18.69
C ASP A 161 -14.13 -3.82 18.83
N THR A 162 -12.86 -3.40 18.81
CA THR A 162 -11.73 -4.34 18.95
C THR A 162 -11.66 -4.91 20.37
N SER A 163 -11.53 -6.23 20.48
CA SER A 163 -11.44 -6.88 21.80
C SER A 163 -10.21 -6.46 22.60
N ALA A 164 -10.35 -6.34 23.92
CA ALA A 164 -9.26 -6.02 24.83
C ALA A 164 -8.08 -7.01 24.76
N ILE A 165 -8.36 -8.27 24.40
CA ILE A 165 -7.33 -9.31 24.22
C ILE A 165 -6.46 -8.97 23.00
N LEU A 166 -7.07 -8.60 21.88
CA LEU A 166 -6.35 -8.22 20.67
C LEU A 166 -5.57 -6.91 20.86
N GLU A 167 -6.16 -5.93 21.55
CA GLU A 167 -5.44 -4.70 21.89
C GLU A 167 -4.20 -4.99 22.74
N ARG A 168 -4.34 -5.76 23.82
CA ARG A 168 -3.21 -6.12 24.68
C ARG A 168 -2.13 -6.88 23.91
N ARG A 169 -2.53 -7.73 22.98
CA ARG A 169 -1.60 -8.54 22.18
C ARG A 169 -0.85 -7.72 21.14
N PHE A 170 -1.53 -6.87 20.38
CA PHE A 170 -0.97 -6.27 19.16
C PHE A 170 -0.69 -4.77 19.24
N LYS A 171 -1.44 -4.01 20.07
CA LYS A 171 -1.40 -2.54 20.05
C LYS A 171 -0.11 -2.00 20.64
N LEU A 172 0.67 -1.27 19.86
CA LEU A 172 1.86 -0.57 20.33
C LEU A 172 1.48 0.69 21.13
N SER A 173 2.24 0.98 22.19
CA SER A 173 2.18 2.22 22.94
C SER A 173 2.82 3.36 22.16
N LYS A 174 2.47 4.61 22.51
CA LYS A 174 3.12 5.81 21.91
C LYS A 174 4.63 5.77 22.09
N GLN A 175 5.13 5.32 23.25
CA GLN A 175 6.56 5.21 23.52
C GLN A 175 7.25 4.16 22.61
N GLU A 176 6.63 3.00 22.41
CA GLU A 176 7.15 1.97 21.48
C GLU A 176 7.24 2.52 20.04
N LEU A 177 6.22 3.27 19.59
CA LEU A 177 6.19 3.88 18.27
C LEU A 177 7.24 4.97 18.10
N GLU A 178 7.37 5.89 19.06
CA GLU A 178 8.39 6.95 19.02
C GLU A 178 9.82 6.38 19.06
N SER A 179 10.05 5.36 19.89
CA SER A 179 11.34 4.67 19.93
C SER A 179 11.67 4.03 18.59
N LEU A 180 10.70 3.36 17.95
CA LEU A 180 10.90 2.75 16.64
C LEU A 180 11.15 3.82 15.56
N ARG A 181 10.39 4.93 15.60
CA ARG A 181 10.58 6.05 14.68
C ARG A 181 12.00 6.62 14.78
N HIS A 182 12.50 6.82 15.99
CA HIS A 182 13.88 7.25 16.23
C HIS A 182 14.90 6.25 15.68
N GLU A 183 14.72 4.94 15.96
CA GLU A 183 15.63 3.91 15.45
C GLU A 183 15.69 3.84 13.91
N LEU A 184 14.57 4.08 13.23
CA LEU A 184 14.49 4.10 11.76
C LEU A 184 15.10 5.38 11.16
N LEU A 185 14.98 6.53 11.83
CA LEU A 185 15.49 7.79 11.31
C LEU A 185 16.98 8.00 11.61
N GLU A 186 17.43 7.66 12.80
CA GLU A 186 18.75 8.06 13.30
C GLU A 186 19.49 6.93 14.05
N GLY A 187 18.81 5.82 14.36
CA GLY A 187 19.37 4.73 15.14
C GLY A 187 19.87 3.54 14.31
N SER A 188 19.83 2.36 14.93
CA SER A 188 20.43 1.13 14.38
C SER A 188 19.65 0.49 13.23
N LEU A 189 18.41 0.95 13.00
CA LEU A 189 17.55 0.50 11.90
C LEU A 189 17.56 1.49 10.72
N HIS A 190 18.34 2.57 10.81
CA HIS A 190 18.51 3.50 9.70
C HIS A 190 19.14 2.81 8.48
N SER A 191 18.73 3.22 7.29
CA SER A 191 19.38 2.80 6.04
C SER A 191 19.38 3.95 5.03
N ASP A 192 20.53 4.20 4.41
CA ASP A 192 20.68 5.20 3.34
C ASP A 192 20.10 4.73 1.99
N LYS A 193 19.80 3.42 1.85
CA LYS A 193 19.38 2.81 0.58
C LYS A 193 17.87 2.70 0.43
N ILE A 194 17.15 2.65 1.55
CA ILE A 194 15.70 2.46 1.60
C ILE A 194 15.05 3.73 2.09
N LYS A 195 14.05 4.20 1.36
CA LYS A 195 13.18 5.28 1.83
C LYS A 195 12.20 4.75 2.88
N TYR A 196 12.13 5.37 4.05
CA TYR A 196 11.10 5.09 5.05
C TYR A 196 9.93 6.07 4.91
N GLU A 197 8.72 5.52 4.84
CA GLU A 197 7.46 6.28 4.76
C GLU A 197 6.38 5.57 5.61
N GLY A 198 5.16 6.07 5.60
CA GLY A 198 4.00 5.47 6.27
C GLY A 198 3.48 6.32 7.42
N SER A 199 2.36 5.89 8.01
CA SER A 199 1.69 6.65 9.05
C SER A 199 2.47 6.77 10.36
N LEU A 200 3.53 5.98 10.55
CA LEU A 200 4.45 6.15 11.67
C LEU A 200 5.12 7.54 11.70
N PHE A 201 5.36 8.14 10.53
CA PHE A 201 6.07 9.41 10.40
C PHE A 201 5.15 10.62 10.26
N LEU A 202 3.84 10.39 10.24
CA LEU A 202 2.86 11.47 10.22
C LEU A 202 2.68 12.00 11.64
N GLU A 203 2.76 13.31 11.81
CA GLU A 203 2.23 13.97 13.00
C GLU A 203 0.73 13.71 13.03
N ASP A 204 0.17 13.17 14.13
CA ASP A 204 -1.21 12.65 14.22
C ASP A 204 -2.22 13.63 13.60
N PRO A 205 -2.62 13.44 12.32
CA PRO A 205 -3.39 14.46 11.62
C PRO A 205 -4.88 14.35 11.95
N THR A 206 -5.27 13.31 12.70
CA THR A 206 -6.65 12.83 12.77
C THR A 206 -7.35 13.13 14.08
N GLU A 207 -6.64 13.50 15.15
CA GLU A 207 -7.30 14.00 16.38
C GLU A 207 -8.09 15.30 16.11
N ASP A 208 -7.65 16.12 15.13
CA ASP A 208 -8.23 17.43 14.81
C ASP A 208 -9.14 17.46 13.56
N CYS A 209 -9.25 16.36 12.80
CA CYS A 209 -10.10 16.38 11.61
C CYS A 209 -11.59 16.35 12.03
N PRO A 210 -12.42 17.34 11.62
CA PRO A 210 -13.83 17.36 11.98
C PRO A 210 -14.55 16.11 11.44
N MET A 211 -15.56 15.60 12.16
CA MET A 211 -16.33 14.41 11.73
C MET A 211 -17.10 14.62 10.41
N SER A 212 -17.37 15.88 10.05
CA SER A 212 -17.99 16.31 8.79
C SER A 212 -17.18 17.42 8.12
N GLY A 213 -17.07 17.38 6.79
CA GLY A 213 -16.35 18.39 6.00
C GLY A 213 -14.93 17.98 5.58
N SER A 214 -14.28 18.88 4.83
CA SER A 214 -12.90 18.72 4.37
C SER A 214 -11.92 18.96 5.51
N CYS A 215 -10.91 18.10 5.63
CA CYS A 215 -9.83 18.27 6.60
C CYS A 215 -8.60 18.80 5.86
N THR A 216 -8.23 20.06 6.09
CA THR A 216 -7.10 20.72 5.42
C THR A 216 -5.73 20.13 5.79
N LYS A 217 -5.65 19.41 6.90
CA LYS A 217 -4.44 18.68 7.35
C LYS A 217 -4.43 17.21 6.91
N CYS A 218 -5.46 16.74 6.20
CA CYS A 218 -5.51 15.34 5.79
C CYS A 218 -4.44 15.08 4.72
N PRO A 219 -3.57 14.08 4.88
CA PRO A 219 -2.56 13.75 3.87
C PRO A 219 -3.16 13.13 2.59
N PHE A 220 -4.49 12.93 2.56
CA PHE A 220 -5.24 12.30 1.48
C PHE A 220 -6.22 13.28 0.81
N THR A 221 -5.99 14.59 0.91
CA THR A 221 -6.88 15.62 0.30
C THR A 221 -7.03 15.49 -1.21
N ASP A 222 -6.01 14.92 -1.86
CA ASP A 222 -5.96 14.77 -3.31
C ASP A 222 -6.44 13.38 -3.78
N GLU A 223 -6.99 12.58 -2.85
CA GLU A 223 -7.55 11.26 -3.14
C GLU A 223 -9.08 11.30 -3.16
N VAL A 224 -9.67 10.47 -4.03
CA VAL A 224 -11.09 10.15 -4.01
C VAL A 224 -11.27 8.64 -3.90
N TRP A 225 -12.11 8.24 -2.96
CA TRP A 225 -12.41 6.85 -2.64
C TRP A 225 -13.72 6.46 -3.29
N ILE A 226 -13.65 5.46 -4.17
CA ILE A 226 -14.82 4.95 -4.89
C ILE A 226 -15.26 3.65 -4.24
N TRP A 227 -16.56 3.57 -3.95
CA TRP A 227 -17.14 2.41 -3.28
C TRP A 227 -17.80 1.43 -4.25
N PRO A 228 -18.11 0.20 -3.82
CA PRO A 228 -18.71 -0.80 -4.70
C PRO A 228 -20.04 -0.40 -5.36
N ASP A 229 -20.81 0.47 -4.72
CA ASP A 229 -22.06 1.05 -5.21
C ASP A 229 -21.85 2.34 -6.04
N GLY A 230 -20.60 2.80 -6.17
CA GLY A 230 -20.20 3.97 -6.94
C GLY A 230 -20.20 5.29 -6.17
N HIS A 231 -20.51 5.31 -4.87
CA HIS A 231 -20.41 6.55 -4.11
C HIS A 231 -18.95 7.00 -3.94
N GLU A 232 -18.76 8.31 -3.82
CA GLU A 232 -17.46 8.97 -3.64
C GLU A 232 -17.29 9.38 -2.17
N ASP A 233 -16.10 9.16 -1.63
CA ASP A 233 -15.70 9.63 -0.30
C ASP A 233 -14.31 10.27 -0.39
N HIS A 234 -14.06 11.27 0.44
CA HIS A 234 -12.82 12.05 0.47
C HIS A 234 -12.05 11.88 1.78
N CYS A 235 -12.45 10.91 2.63
CA CYS A 235 -11.73 10.58 3.84
C CYS A 235 -11.49 9.08 3.97
N PRO A 236 -10.23 8.62 4.00
CA PRO A 236 -9.92 7.22 4.20
C PRO A 236 -10.02 6.76 5.65
N ASN A 237 -10.36 7.65 6.60
CA ASN A 237 -10.26 7.34 8.02
C ASN A 237 -11.20 6.18 8.38
N PRO A 238 -10.65 5.02 8.81
CA PRO A 238 -11.44 3.85 9.15
C PRO A 238 -12.42 4.13 10.30
N LYS A 239 -12.10 5.05 11.21
CA LYS A 239 -13.06 5.49 12.23
C LYS A 239 -14.28 6.12 11.58
N ARG A 240 -14.17 6.98 10.55
CA ARG A 240 -15.37 7.49 9.84
C ARG A 240 -16.19 6.37 9.20
N ARG A 241 -15.50 5.34 8.70
CA ARG A 241 -16.12 4.17 8.05
C ARG A 241 -16.90 3.26 9.01
N TRP A 242 -16.44 3.11 10.25
CA TRP A 242 -16.99 2.15 11.21
C TRP A 242 -17.50 2.76 12.53
N SER A 243 -17.45 4.08 12.69
CA SER A 243 -18.12 4.76 13.80
C SER A 243 -19.62 4.58 13.61
N LYS A 244 -20.24 3.72 14.42
CA LYS A 244 -21.67 3.82 14.68
C LYS A 244 -21.90 5.14 15.40
N PHE A 245 -22.89 5.89 14.94
CA PHE A 245 -23.41 7.08 15.62
C PHE A 245 -23.65 6.82 17.12
#